data_AF-A0A2R6NSH0-F1
#
_entry.id   AF-A0A2R6NSH0-F1
#
_cell.length_a   1.000
_cell.length_b   1.000
_cell.length_c   1.000
_cell.angle_alpha   90.00
_cell.angle_beta   90.00
_cell.angle_gamma   90.00
#
_symmetry.space_group_name_H-M   'P 1'
#
loop_
_entity.id
_entity.type
_entity.pdbx_description
1 polymer ?
#
loop_
_entity_poly.entity_id
_entity_poly.type
_entity_poly.pdbx_seq_one_letter_code
_entity_poly.pdbx_strand_id
1 'polypeptide(L)'
;MTFVKRQKLSGADESGSSSSQESESDAPDTSTEDDMANVVRPKSKKTLKRKRRATDAINFGTTLQTLLSTDAPSTQPLSLKPSVARKRNEEKLEAKGKKVLLVERKVKEEKGRIKDVIGGWGGEGERALRKVAQRGVVKLFNVIQQSQASSAAAEEGLKSQRGSGRPTLPAPSLQTGKKNGKQKDNPIGRGKDNLVGEDDFLNSIRSGGLVSKM
;
A
#
# COMPACT_ATOMS: atom_id res chain seq x y z
N MET A 1 -13.89 10.90 6.27
CA MET A 1 -13.25 10.24 5.10
C MET A 1 -12.88 8.83 5.49
N THR A 2 -13.71 7.84 5.15
CA THR A 2 -13.45 6.42 5.48
C THR A 2 -13.06 5.67 4.23
N PHE A 3 -11.80 5.22 4.18
CA PHE A 3 -11.22 4.40 3.12
C PHE A 3 -11.85 2.99 3.14
N VAL A 4 -12.46 2.58 2.03
CA VAL A 4 -12.92 1.19 1.83
C VAL A 4 -11.86 0.42 1.04
N LYS A 5 -11.21 -0.52 1.71
CA LYS A 5 -10.26 -1.48 1.15
C LYS A 5 -11.01 -2.48 0.26
N ARG A 6 -10.77 -2.45 -1.05
CA ARG A 6 -11.30 -3.41 -2.02
C ARG A 6 -10.45 -4.69 -1.96
N GLN A 7 -10.99 -5.78 -1.40
CA GLN A 7 -10.43 -7.13 -1.55
C GLN A 7 -11.00 -7.81 -2.81
N LYS A 8 -10.12 -8.48 -3.54
CA LYS A 8 -10.34 -9.20 -4.79
C LYS A 8 -10.76 -10.63 -4.44
N LEU A 9 -11.96 -11.05 -4.81
CA LEU A 9 -12.43 -12.44 -4.73
C LEU A 9 -12.32 -13.06 -6.14
N SER A 10 -11.45 -14.05 -6.29
CA SER A 10 -11.39 -14.95 -7.44
C SER A 10 -12.02 -16.28 -7.02
N GLY A 11 -13.16 -16.63 -7.60
CA GLY A 11 -13.75 -17.96 -7.54
C GLY A 11 -13.59 -18.62 -8.91
N ALA A 12 -13.03 -19.83 -8.92
CA ALA A 12 -13.15 -20.79 -10.01
C ALA A 12 -13.52 -22.13 -9.36
N ASP A 13 -14.67 -22.64 -9.78
CA ASP A 13 -15.27 -23.95 -9.53
C ASP A 13 -14.60 -24.97 -10.44
N GLU A 14 -14.37 -26.19 -9.94
CA GLU A 14 -14.26 -27.42 -10.74
C GLU A 14 -14.40 -28.62 -9.79
N SER A 15 -15.50 -29.34 -9.98
CA SER A 15 -15.88 -30.55 -9.24
C SER A 15 -15.22 -31.79 -9.85
N GLY A 16 -14.28 -32.40 -9.12
CA GLY A 16 -13.69 -33.69 -9.46
C GLY A 16 -14.07 -34.77 -8.44
N SER A 17 -15.00 -35.65 -8.80
CA SER A 17 -15.37 -36.85 -8.04
C SER A 17 -14.74 -38.08 -8.69
N SER A 18 -13.75 -38.71 -8.05
CA SER A 18 -13.44 -40.13 -8.28
C SER A 18 -12.69 -40.78 -7.11
N SER A 19 -13.36 -41.76 -6.50
CA SER A 19 -12.89 -42.99 -5.84
C SER A 19 -11.42 -43.13 -5.41
N SER A 20 -11.21 -43.45 -4.13
CA SER A 20 -10.23 -44.45 -3.66
C SER A 20 -10.59 -44.88 -2.22
N GLN A 21 -11.03 -46.12 -2.05
CA GLN A 21 -11.04 -46.84 -0.78
C GLN A 21 -9.60 -47.21 -0.46
N GLU A 22 -9.11 -47.07 0.78
CA GLU A 22 -8.19 -48.01 1.48
C GLU A 22 -8.43 -47.90 2.99
N SER A 23 -8.24 -49.02 3.67
CA SER A 23 -8.64 -49.31 5.04
C SER A 23 -7.43 -49.75 5.84
N GLU A 24 -7.20 -49.15 7.01
CA GLU A 24 -6.31 -49.74 8.02
C GLU A 24 -6.60 -49.20 9.42
N SER A 25 -6.79 -50.17 10.31
CA SER A 25 -6.96 -50.08 11.76
C SER A 25 -5.61 -50.04 12.46
N ASP A 26 -5.41 -49.17 13.45
CA ASP A 26 -4.46 -49.45 14.53
C ASP A 26 -4.92 -48.84 15.87
N ALA A 27 -4.68 -49.58 16.94
CA ALA A 27 -5.24 -49.41 18.28
C ALA A 27 -4.38 -48.47 19.17
N PRO A 28 -4.92 -47.92 20.28
CA PRO A 28 -4.15 -47.08 21.20
C PRO A 28 -3.32 -47.91 22.19
N ASP A 29 -2.01 -47.65 22.26
CA ASP A 29 -1.12 -48.17 23.31
C ASP A 29 -1.10 -47.24 24.54
N THR A 30 -1.22 -47.85 25.71
CA THR A 30 -1.31 -47.24 27.05
C THR A 30 -0.17 -47.77 27.92
N SER A 31 0.84 -46.94 28.22
CA SER A 31 1.82 -47.08 29.32
C SER A 31 2.85 -45.94 29.20
N THR A 32 3.27 -45.14 30.20
CA THR A 32 3.44 -45.39 31.63
C THR A 32 3.37 -44.04 32.36
N GLU A 33 2.49 -43.93 33.35
CA GLU A 33 2.47 -42.87 34.35
C GLU A 33 3.43 -43.27 35.48
N ASP A 34 4.59 -42.63 35.66
CA ASP A 34 5.25 -42.59 36.99
C ASP A 34 6.47 -41.66 37.17
N ASP A 35 6.92 -40.89 36.17
CA ASP A 35 8.17 -40.10 36.27
C ASP A 35 7.96 -38.56 36.35
N MET A 36 6.87 -38.09 36.97
CA MET A 36 6.50 -36.65 36.99
C MET A 36 6.59 -35.96 38.37
N ALA A 37 7.11 -36.61 39.39
CA ALA A 37 7.37 -35.93 40.66
C ALA A 37 8.79 -35.32 40.64
N ASN A 38 8.86 -34.01 40.32
CA ASN A 38 9.93 -33.10 40.75
C ASN A 38 11.02 -32.65 39.74
N VAL A 39 10.71 -32.53 38.44
CA VAL A 39 11.58 -31.80 37.49
C VAL A 39 10.99 -30.43 37.15
N VAL A 40 11.20 -29.43 38.00
CA VAL A 40 10.87 -28.03 37.68
C VAL A 40 11.94 -27.47 36.76
N ARG A 41 11.75 -27.62 35.44
CA ARG A 41 12.64 -27.01 34.43
C ARG A 41 12.38 -25.50 34.36
N PRO A 42 13.41 -24.63 34.41
CA PRO A 42 13.21 -23.20 34.27
C PRO A 42 12.70 -22.86 32.87
N LYS A 43 11.51 -22.25 32.78
CA LYS A 43 10.80 -21.97 31.52
C LYS A 43 11.59 -20.97 30.66
N SER A 44 11.58 -21.20 29.34
CA SER A 44 12.26 -20.36 28.33
C SER A 44 11.76 -18.91 28.32
N LYS A 45 12.69 -17.96 28.13
CA LYS A 45 12.44 -16.50 28.04
C LYS A 45 11.42 -16.10 26.95
N LYS A 46 11.16 -16.97 25.96
CA LYS A 46 10.16 -16.74 24.90
C LYS A 46 8.71 -16.84 25.41
N THR A 47 8.46 -17.56 26.50
CA THR A 47 7.12 -17.73 27.11
C THR A 47 6.69 -16.51 27.93
N LEU A 48 7.63 -15.66 28.34
CA LEU A 48 7.38 -14.44 29.12
C LEU A 48 6.62 -13.35 28.33
N LYS A 49 6.72 -13.35 26.98
CA LYS A 49 6.17 -12.31 26.09
C LYS A 49 4.74 -12.58 25.59
N ARG A 50 4.13 -13.73 25.91
CA ARG A 50 2.77 -14.06 25.47
C ARG A 50 1.74 -13.36 26.35
N LYS A 51 0.73 -12.71 25.74
CA LYS A 51 -0.36 -12.02 26.47
C LYS A 51 -1.21 -12.94 27.36
N ARG A 52 -1.16 -14.25 27.15
CA ARG A 52 -1.75 -15.26 28.05
C ARG A 52 -0.67 -16.28 28.40
N ARG A 53 -0.19 -16.24 29.64
CA ARG A 53 0.74 -17.22 30.23
C ARG A 53 -0.07 -18.40 30.76
N ALA A 54 0.49 -19.61 30.74
CA ALA A 54 -0.03 -20.70 31.57
C ALA A 54 0.22 -20.31 33.03
N THR A 55 -0.84 -20.20 33.81
CA THR A 55 -0.77 -19.93 35.26
C THR A 55 -0.02 -21.07 35.93
N ASP A 56 0.93 -20.77 36.82
CA ASP A 56 1.53 -21.82 37.65
C ASP A 56 0.44 -22.50 38.48
N ALA A 57 0.60 -23.78 38.82
CA ALA A 57 -0.46 -24.57 39.48
C ALA A 57 -1.00 -23.90 40.75
N ILE A 58 -0.14 -23.20 41.49
CA ILE A 58 -0.50 -22.42 42.69
C ILE A 58 -1.33 -21.18 42.33
N ASN A 59 -0.95 -20.46 41.28
CA ASN A 59 -1.71 -19.30 40.77
C ASN A 59 -3.05 -19.74 40.18
N PHE A 60 -3.09 -20.89 39.50
CA PHE A 60 -4.32 -21.50 39.02
C PHE A 60 -5.24 -21.90 40.18
N GLY A 61 -4.72 -22.60 41.18
CA GLY A 61 -5.47 -23.03 42.36
C GLY A 61 -6.04 -21.85 43.15
N THR A 62 -5.25 -20.80 43.39
CA THR A 62 -5.73 -19.58 44.05
C THR A 62 -6.81 -18.88 43.23
N THR A 63 -6.65 -18.76 41.91
CA THR A 63 -7.71 -18.19 41.05
C THR A 63 -8.98 -19.05 41.05
N LEU A 64 -8.86 -20.38 41.03
CA LEU A 64 -10.01 -21.29 41.11
C LEU A 64 -10.71 -21.16 42.47
N GLN A 65 -9.96 -21.14 43.56
CA GLN A 65 -10.51 -20.98 44.91
C GLN A 65 -11.20 -19.62 45.06
N THR A 66 -10.64 -18.56 44.45
CA THR A 66 -11.26 -17.24 44.39
C THR A 66 -12.56 -17.29 43.59
N LEU A 67 -12.59 -17.95 42.43
CA LEU A 67 -13.79 -18.11 41.59
C LEU A 67 -14.87 -19.02 42.22
N LEU A 68 -14.46 -20.02 43.01
CA LEU A 68 -15.37 -20.88 43.77
C LEU A 68 -15.94 -20.16 44.98
N SER A 69 -15.18 -19.22 45.54
CA SER A 69 -15.56 -18.42 46.71
C SER A 69 -16.28 -17.12 46.32
N THR A 70 -16.27 -16.73 45.04
CA THR A 70 -17.06 -15.60 44.56
C THR A 70 -18.52 -16.02 44.49
N ASP A 71 -19.35 -15.38 45.33
CA ASP A 71 -20.81 -15.49 45.23
C ASP A 71 -21.26 -14.97 43.86
N ALA A 72 -21.65 -15.88 42.97
CA ALA A 72 -22.04 -15.53 41.62
C ALA A 72 -23.39 -14.82 41.68
N PRO A 73 -23.51 -13.57 41.18
CA PRO A 73 -24.80 -12.91 41.15
C PRO A 73 -25.76 -13.77 40.30
N SER A 74 -26.89 -14.16 40.90
CA SER A 74 -27.90 -15.01 40.25
C SER A 74 -28.38 -14.46 38.90
N THR A 75 -28.21 -13.16 38.69
CA THR A 75 -28.34 -12.48 37.40
C THR A 75 -27.03 -12.56 36.61
N GLN A 76 -26.82 -13.65 35.88
CA GLN A 76 -25.74 -13.73 34.88
C GLN A 76 -25.75 -12.49 33.96
N PRO A 77 -24.60 -11.83 33.71
CA PRO A 77 -24.54 -10.66 32.85
C PRO A 77 -25.02 -11.04 31.44
N LEU A 78 -25.73 -10.11 30.81
CA LEU A 78 -26.46 -10.31 29.55
C LEU A 78 -25.59 -10.88 28.40
N SER A 79 -24.26 -10.70 28.49
CA SER A 79 -23.24 -11.23 27.57
C SER A 79 -23.03 -12.74 27.65
N LEU A 80 -23.36 -13.40 28.77
CA LEU A 80 -23.21 -14.85 28.95
C LEU A 80 -24.49 -15.62 28.57
N LYS A 81 -25.61 -14.95 28.34
CA LYS A 81 -26.88 -15.61 28.01
C LYS A 81 -26.84 -16.10 26.55
N PRO A 82 -26.93 -17.43 26.28
CA PRO A 82 -26.87 -17.97 24.92
C PRO A 82 -28.05 -17.53 24.04
N SER A 83 -29.16 -17.08 24.63
CA SER A 83 -30.28 -16.50 23.89
C SER A 83 -29.92 -15.18 23.18
N VAL A 84 -29.07 -14.35 23.78
CA VAL A 84 -28.65 -13.07 23.18
C VAL A 84 -27.68 -13.32 22.03
N ALA A 85 -26.81 -14.32 22.15
CA ALA A 85 -25.94 -14.76 21.06
C ALA A 85 -26.75 -15.31 19.87
N ARG A 86 -27.78 -16.12 20.14
CA ARG A 86 -28.71 -16.62 19.12
C ARG A 86 -29.46 -15.49 18.41
N LYS A 87 -30.08 -14.57 19.15
CA LYS A 87 -30.76 -13.39 18.59
C LYS A 87 -29.85 -12.54 17.70
N ARG A 88 -28.60 -12.31 18.10
CA ARG A 88 -27.63 -11.56 17.27
C ARG A 88 -27.25 -12.31 15.99
N ASN A 89 -27.20 -13.64 16.03
CA ASN A 89 -26.92 -14.45 14.86
C ASN A 89 -28.14 -14.49 13.91
N GLU A 90 -29.34 -14.62 14.46
CA GLU A 90 -30.62 -14.51 13.75
C GLU A 90 -30.73 -13.14 13.05
N GLU A 91 -30.50 -12.03 13.77
CA GLU A 91 -30.51 -10.68 13.20
C GLU A 91 -29.49 -10.50 12.06
N LYS A 92 -28.29 -11.08 12.20
CA LYS A 92 -27.27 -11.07 11.12
C LYS A 92 -27.72 -11.87 9.91
N LEU A 93 -28.36 -13.03 10.11
CA LEU A 93 -28.87 -13.86 9.03
C LEU A 93 -30.05 -13.18 8.33
N GLU A 94 -30.96 -12.58 9.07
CA GLU A 94 -32.06 -11.78 8.52
C GLU A 94 -31.56 -10.56 7.73
N ALA A 95 -30.56 -9.84 8.24
CA ALA A 95 -29.97 -8.70 7.52
C ALA A 95 -29.29 -9.13 6.21
N LYS A 96 -28.67 -10.31 6.18
CA LYS A 96 -28.13 -10.90 4.95
C LYS A 96 -29.24 -11.32 3.99
N GLY A 97 -30.29 -11.99 4.49
CA GLY A 97 -31.45 -12.38 3.69
C GLY A 97 -32.13 -11.19 3.02
N LYS A 98 -32.38 -10.12 3.78
CA LYS A 98 -32.93 -8.87 3.24
C LYS A 98 -32.06 -8.26 2.15
N LYS A 99 -30.73 -8.29 2.30
CA LYS A 99 -29.81 -7.79 1.26
C LYS A 99 -29.88 -8.64 -0.01
N VAL A 100 -29.93 -9.96 0.11
CA VAL A 100 -30.05 -10.87 -1.03
C VAL A 100 -31.35 -10.59 -1.79
N LEU A 101 -32.49 -10.50 -1.10
CA LEU A 101 -33.77 -10.17 -1.73
C LEU A 101 -33.77 -8.81 -2.44
N LEU A 102 -33.12 -7.80 -1.85
CA LEU A 102 -32.98 -6.48 -2.49
C LEU A 102 -32.09 -6.54 -3.74
N VAL A 103 -31.02 -7.33 -3.71
CA VAL A 103 -30.15 -7.52 -4.87
C VAL A 103 -30.89 -8.27 -5.97
N GLU A 104 -31.58 -9.36 -5.65
CA GLU A 104 -32.39 -10.11 -6.62
C GLU A 104 -33.48 -9.24 -7.26
N ARG A 105 -34.16 -8.42 -6.44
CA ARG A 105 -35.13 -7.44 -6.96
C ARG A 105 -34.47 -6.46 -7.92
N LYS A 106 -33.32 -5.90 -7.56
CA LYS A 106 -32.57 -4.98 -8.45
C LYS A 106 -32.10 -5.68 -9.72
N VAL A 107 -31.64 -6.93 -9.64
CA VAL A 107 -31.22 -7.72 -10.82
C VAL A 107 -32.42 -7.98 -11.75
N LYS A 108 -33.59 -8.30 -11.20
CA LYS A 108 -34.84 -8.42 -11.97
C LYS A 108 -35.21 -7.11 -12.67
N GLU A 109 -35.09 -5.99 -11.96
CA GLU A 109 -35.31 -4.64 -12.52
C GLU A 109 -34.23 -4.24 -13.56
N GLU A 110 -33.01 -4.75 -13.44
CA GLU A 110 -31.89 -4.47 -14.36
C GLU A 110 -31.86 -5.36 -15.60
N LYS A 111 -32.48 -6.55 -15.57
CA LYS A 111 -32.47 -7.52 -16.69
C LYS A 111 -32.98 -6.94 -18.02
N GLY A 112 -33.84 -5.92 -17.97
CA GLY A 112 -34.32 -5.18 -19.15
C GLY A 112 -33.81 -3.75 -19.26
N ARG A 113 -32.95 -3.30 -18.33
CA ARG A 113 -32.43 -1.93 -18.32
C ARG A 113 -31.19 -1.85 -19.21
N ILE A 114 -31.38 -1.37 -20.43
CA ILE A 114 -30.27 -0.99 -21.31
C ILE A 114 -29.64 0.27 -20.71
N LYS A 115 -28.51 0.12 -20.01
CA LYS A 115 -27.72 1.25 -19.46
C LYS A 115 -26.95 1.99 -20.55
N ASP A 116 -26.67 1.28 -21.65
CA ASP A 116 -25.91 1.78 -22.79
C ASP A 116 -26.82 1.93 -24.01
N VAL A 117 -27.82 2.82 -23.92
CA VAL A 117 -28.66 3.14 -25.10
C VAL A 117 -27.85 3.93 -26.13
N ILE A 118 -26.80 4.65 -25.71
CA ILE A 118 -25.82 5.31 -26.59
C ILE A 118 -24.48 5.31 -25.86
N GLY A 119 -23.63 4.32 -26.15
CA GLY A 119 -22.25 4.31 -25.65
C GLY A 119 -21.52 5.58 -26.11
N GLY A 120 -21.29 6.53 -25.20
CA GLY A 120 -20.55 7.76 -25.50
C GLY A 120 -21.19 9.09 -25.08
N TRP A 121 -22.39 9.11 -24.48
CA TRP A 121 -23.01 10.35 -23.97
C TRP A 121 -22.57 10.77 -22.57
N GLY A 122 -21.84 9.90 -21.86
CA GLY A 122 -21.04 10.35 -20.72
C GLY A 122 -19.83 11.08 -21.28
N GLY A 123 -19.70 12.39 -21.04
CA GLY A 123 -18.51 13.20 -21.37
C GLY A 123 -17.22 12.75 -20.69
N GLU A 124 -17.10 11.47 -20.34
CA GLU A 124 -15.95 10.78 -19.79
C GLU A 124 -14.78 10.76 -20.77
N GLY A 125 -15.04 10.57 -22.07
CA GLY A 125 -14.02 10.70 -23.12
C GLY A 125 -13.43 12.12 -23.19
N GLU A 126 -14.30 13.14 -23.22
CA GLU A 126 -13.89 14.55 -23.20
C GLU A 126 -13.18 14.92 -21.90
N ARG A 127 -13.70 14.50 -20.74
CA ARG A 127 -13.05 14.71 -19.43
C ARG A 127 -11.70 14.01 -19.33
N ALA A 128 -11.54 12.84 -19.94
CA ALA A 128 -10.27 12.13 -19.98
C ALA A 128 -9.26 12.92 -20.81
N LEU A 129 -9.62 13.37 -22.01
CA LEU A 129 -8.77 14.20 -22.87
C LEU A 129 -8.44 15.54 -22.21
N ARG A 130 -9.41 16.19 -21.56
CA ARG A 130 -9.19 17.43 -20.78
C ARG A 130 -8.16 17.21 -19.67
N LYS A 131 -8.22 16.09 -18.94
CA LYS A 131 -7.25 15.75 -17.89
C LYS A 131 -5.87 15.45 -18.45
N VAL A 132 -5.78 14.82 -19.63
CA VAL A 132 -4.49 14.59 -20.31
C VAL A 132 -3.86 15.93 -20.70
N ALA A 133 -4.62 16.83 -21.31
CA ALA A 133 -4.16 18.18 -21.64
C ALA A 133 -3.75 18.98 -20.39
N GLN A 134 -4.57 18.97 -19.33
CA GLN A 134 -4.25 19.61 -18.05
C GLN A 134 -2.97 19.06 -17.43
N ARG A 135 -2.77 17.73 -17.43
CA ARG A 135 -1.53 17.11 -16.94
C ARG A 135 -0.31 17.54 -17.75
N GLY A 136 -0.45 17.70 -19.07
CA GLY A 136 0.59 18.27 -19.93
C GLY A 136 0.96 19.69 -19.53
N VAL A 137 -0.03 20.58 -19.40
CA VAL A 137 0.17 21.99 -19.01
C VAL A 137 0.84 22.08 -17.63
N VAL A 138 0.36 21.31 -16.64
CA VAL A 138 0.94 21.32 -15.28
C VAL A 138 2.39 20.83 -15.27
N LYS A 139 2.71 19.79 -16.06
CA LYS A 139 4.09 19.29 -16.16
C LYS A 139 5.02 20.34 -16.74
N LEU A 140 4.61 21.00 -17.82
CA LEU A 140 5.41 22.07 -18.43
C LEU A 140 5.56 23.27 -17.49
N PHE A 141 4.48 23.69 -16.83
CA PHE A 141 4.53 24.80 -15.87
C PHE A 141 5.51 24.53 -14.72
N ASN A 142 5.48 23.33 -14.14
CA ASN A 142 6.39 22.97 -13.06
C ASN A 142 7.86 22.96 -13.52
N VAL A 143 8.14 22.45 -14.71
CA VAL A 143 9.51 22.44 -15.25
C VAL A 143 10.00 23.85 -15.59
N ILE A 144 9.12 24.73 -16.11
CA ILE A 144 9.45 26.14 -16.35
C ILE A 144 9.75 26.86 -15.03
N GLN A 145 8.90 26.68 -14.02
CA GLN A 145 9.12 27.29 -12.70
C GLN A 145 10.43 26.79 -12.06
N GLN A 146 10.73 25.49 -12.16
CA GLN A 146 11.98 24.93 -11.66
C GLN A 146 13.20 25.46 -12.41
N SER A 147 13.12 25.60 -13.74
CA SER A 147 14.19 26.15 -14.58
C SER A 147 14.44 27.64 -14.29
N GLN A 148 13.38 28.42 -14.10
CA GLN A 148 13.50 29.84 -13.73
C GLN A 148 14.04 30.01 -12.29
N ALA A 149 13.62 29.16 -11.36
CA ALA A 149 14.14 29.19 -9.99
C ALA A 149 15.60 28.74 -9.94
N SER A 150 15.98 27.72 -10.73
CA SER A 150 17.37 27.24 -10.78
C SER A 150 18.30 28.23 -11.49
N SER A 151 17.85 28.92 -12.54
CA SER A 151 18.63 29.98 -13.18
C SER A 151 18.83 31.18 -12.26
N ALA A 152 17.79 31.61 -11.54
CA ALA A 152 17.89 32.66 -10.53
C ALA A 152 18.85 32.27 -9.38
N ALA A 153 18.76 31.03 -8.88
CA ALA A 153 19.64 30.52 -7.83
C ALA A 153 21.10 30.35 -8.31
N ALA A 154 21.31 29.94 -9.56
CA ALA A 154 22.65 29.85 -10.16
C ALA A 154 23.28 31.24 -10.28
N GLU A 155 22.52 32.25 -10.71
CA GLU A 155 22.99 33.63 -10.72
C GLU A 155 23.31 34.17 -9.32
N GLU A 156 22.48 33.87 -8.31
CA GLU A 156 22.75 34.26 -6.93
C GLU A 156 23.98 33.54 -6.36
N GLY A 157 24.17 32.26 -6.69
CA GLY A 157 25.36 31.48 -6.39
C GLY A 157 26.62 32.11 -7.01
N LEU A 158 26.54 32.57 -8.25
CA LEU A 158 27.64 33.28 -8.92
C LEU A 158 27.87 34.67 -8.32
N LYS A 159 26.81 35.39 -7.92
CA LYS A 159 26.90 36.70 -7.23
C LYS A 159 27.49 36.56 -5.83
N SER A 160 27.18 35.50 -5.09
CA SER A 160 27.76 35.20 -3.77
C SER A 160 29.19 34.65 -3.87
N GLN A 161 29.53 33.94 -4.94
CA GLN A 161 30.91 33.58 -5.29
C GLN A 161 31.75 34.79 -5.73
N ARG A 162 31.12 35.89 -6.15
CA ARG A 162 31.77 37.14 -6.56
C ARG A 162 32.33 37.86 -5.33
N GLY A 163 33.53 37.44 -4.90
CA GLY A 163 34.20 37.94 -3.71
C GLY A 163 35.01 36.88 -2.96
N SER A 164 34.92 35.60 -3.35
CA SER A 164 35.61 34.49 -2.67
C SER A 164 37.10 34.36 -3.00
N GLY A 165 37.68 35.28 -3.80
CA GLY A 165 39.11 35.33 -4.14
C GLY A 165 39.63 34.15 -4.98
N ARG A 166 38.76 33.19 -5.36
CA ARG A 166 39.11 32.07 -6.24
C ARG A 166 38.80 32.45 -7.70
N PRO A 167 39.68 32.11 -8.65
CA PRO A 167 39.48 32.44 -10.07
C PRO A 167 38.20 31.79 -10.58
N THR A 168 37.23 32.61 -10.98
CA THR A 168 35.88 32.20 -11.42
C THR A 168 35.79 31.92 -12.92
N LEU A 169 36.90 32.08 -13.66
CA LEU A 169 36.98 31.71 -15.07
C LEU A 169 37.81 30.42 -15.20
N PRO A 170 37.38 29.45 -16.02
CA PRO A 170 38.24 28.35 -16.39
C PRO A 170 39.50 28.92 -17.06
N ALA A 171 40.67 28.41 -16.68
CA ALA A 171 41.94 28.87 -17.23
C ALA A 171 41.90 28.77 -18.78
N PRO A 172 42.32 29.82 -19.52
CA PRO A 172 42.34 29.76 -20.96
C PRO A 172 43.25 28.60 -21.40
N SER A 173 42.68 27.65 -22.12
CA SER A 173 43.40 26.46 -22.58
C SER A 173 44.40 26.86 -23.68
N LEU A 174 45.64 27.09 -23.30
CA LEU A 174 46.77 27.17 -24.23
C LEU A 174 47.08 25.74 -24.72
N GLN A 175 46.35 25.29 -25.75
CA GLN A 175 46.63 24.03 -26.42
C GLN A 175 47.91 24.16 -27.27
N THR A 176 49.06 23.85 -26.68
CA THR A 176 50.27 23.50 -27.43
C THR A 176 50.21 22.01 -27.79
N GLY A 177 49.75 21.69 -29.01
CA GLY A 177 50.07 20.39 -29.63
C GLY A 177 48.93 19.64 -30.32
N LYS A 178 49.12 19.47 -31.65
CA LYS A 178 48.54 18.46 -32.57
C LYS A 178 47.05 18.55 -32.91
N LYS A 179 46.83 19.14 -34.10
CA LYS A 179 45.68 18.94 -34.99
C LYS A 179 45.47 17.46 -35.32
N ASN A 180 44.23 16.98 -35.25
CA ASN A 180 43.64 16.07 -36.25
C ASN A 180 42.10 16.04 -36.09
N GLY A 181 41.39 16.30 -37.19
CA GLY A 181 39.92 16.22 -37.28
C GLY A 181 39.27 17.51 -37.75
N LYS A 182 38.95 17.60 -39.04
CA LYS A 182 38.23 18.73 -39.64
C LYS A 182 36.76 18.74 -39.20
N GLN A 183 36.37 19.67 -38.35
CA GLN A 183 35.07 20.34 -38.41
C GLN A 183 35.32 21.84 -38.14
N LYS A 184 35.09 22.66 -39.16
CA LYS A 184 35.20 24.12 -39.05
C LYS A 184 33.83 24.64 -38.63
N ASP A 185 33.61 24.75 -37.33
CA ASP A 185 32.49 25.52 -36.82
C ASP A 185 32.85 27.00 -36.89
N ASN A 186 32.01 27.76 -37.59
CA ASN A 186 32.17 29.19 -37.81
C ASN A 186 31.89 29.93 -36.48
N PRO A 187 32.90 30.50 -35.80
CA PRO A 187 32.72 31.04 -34.44
C PRO A 187 31.94 32.36 -34.40
N ILE A 188 31.69 32.98 -35.57
CA ILE A 188 31.02 34.27 -35.69
C ILE A 188 29.47 34.17 -35.64
N GLY A 189 28.92 32.95 -35.69
CA GLY A 189 27.48 32.72 -35.80
C GLY A 189 26.76 32.30 -34.51
N ARG A 190 27.47 32.07 -33.40
CA ARG A 190 26.85 31.77 -32.10
C ARG A 190 26.40 33.06 -31.42
N GLY A 191 25.42 33.70 -32.03
CA GLY A 191 24.61 34.67 -31.31
C GLY A 191 23.91 33.94 -30.17
N LYS A 192 24.21 34.37 -28.94
CA LYS A 192 23.39 34.22 -27.74
C LYS A 192 23.57 32.91 -26.97
N ASP A 193 24.47 32.97 -26.00
CA ASP A 193 24.74 32.01 -24.91
C ASP A 193 23.54 31.73 -23.97
N ASN A 194 22.30 31.96 -24.41
CA ASN A 194 21.07 31.59 -23.68
C ASN A 194 20.55 30.19 -24.10
N LEU A 195 21.01 29.65 -25.23
CA LEU A 195 20.54 28.36 -25.78
C LEU A 195 20.97 27.14 -24.97
N VAL A 196 22.10 27.21 -24.25
CA VAL A 196 22.61 26.04 -23.49
C VAL A 196 21.67 25.67 -22.34
N GLY A 197 21.06 26.68 -21.68
CA GLY A 197 20.05 26.44 -20.64
C GLY A 197 18.68 26.04 -21.20
N GLU A 198 18.34 26.49 -22.42
CA GLU A 198 17.10 26.10 -23.10
C GLU A 198 17.14 24.64 -23.57
N ASP A 199 18.28 24.18 -24.08
CA ASP A 199 18.47 22.79 -24.51
C ASP A 199 18.42 21.81 -23.34
N ASP A 200 19.06 22.15 -22.20
CA ASP A 200 18.97 21.37 -20.96
C ASP A 200 17.54 21.32 -20.42
N PHE A 201 16.82 22.45 -20.51
CA PHE A 201 15.41 22.54 -20.18
C PHE A 201 14.55 21.62 -21.08
N LEU A 202 14.75 21.67 -22.41
CA LEU A 202 14.04 20.81 -23.36
C LEU A 202 14.39 19.33 -23.18
N ASN A 203 15.63 19.02 -22.80
CA ASN A 203 16.08 17.66 -22.49
C ASN A 203 15.46 17.15 -21.19
N SER A 204 15.28 18.00 -20.18
CA SER A 204 14.54 17.68 -18.96
C SER A 204 13.05 17.42 -19.23
N ILE A 205 12.43 18.18 -20.16
CA ILE A 205 11.05 17.94 -20.60
C ILE A 205 10.92 16.58 -21.31
N ARG A 206 11.85 16.29 -22.25
CA ARG A 206 11.83 15.07 -23.08
C ARG A 206 12.20 13.80 -22.30
N SER A 207 13.18 13.87 -21.41
CA SER A 207 13.61 12.74 -20.57
C SER A 207 12.64 12.44 -19.42
N GLY A 208 11.59 13.27 -19.24
CA GLY A 208 10.58 13.05 -18.24
C GLY A 208 11.07 13.36 -16.83
N GLY A 209 11.68 14.54 -16.67
CA GLY A 209 12.24 15.08 -15.43
C GLY A 209 11.52 14.61 -14.17
N LEU A 210 12.31 13.96 -13.32
CA LEU A 210 11.96 13.26 -12.08
C LEU A 210 10.95 14.07 -11.24
N VAL A 211 9.69 13.70 -11.32
CA VAL A 211 8.74 13.96 -10.23
C VAL A 211 9.12 12.96 -9.13
N SER A 212 10.08 13.34 -8.29
CA SER A 212 10.32 12.65 -7.02
C SER A 212 9.00 12.71 -6.26
N LYS A 213 8.35 11.56 -6.15
CA LYS A 213 7.12 11.39 -5.42
C LYS A 213 7.49 11.36 -3.93
N MET A 214 7.38 12.52 -3.28
CA MET A 214 7.16 12.55 -1.83
C MET A 214 5.77 12.03 -1.50
#